data_AF-A0A5K1K037-F1
#
_entry.id   AF-A0A5K1K037-F1
#
_cell.length_a   1.000
_cell.length_b   1.000
_cell.length_c   1.000
_cell.angle_alpha   90.00
_cell.angle_beta   90.00
_cell.angle_gamma   90.00
#
_symmetry.space_group_name_H-M   'P 1'
#
loop_
_entity.id
_entity.type
_entity.pdbx_description
1 polymer ?
#
loop_
_entity_poly.entity_id
_entity_poly.type
_entity_poly.pdbx_seq_one_letter_code
_entity_poly.pdbx_strand_id
1 'polypeptide(L)'
;MRRLFVAAVAAAGLAGALAHDSHAVSRRKTLSFGPVLPHASYHTNSVYHTNLLRAQDPFEVAQIFVEDLIRDIPGGSYQIRKDSYTDQATGVTHIYARQYMNGIEVADGDINLNNGASLHTVARDVDPHADYCRALEHEVASQLQKVDVSKPDHGVDREALGQLGDLYDWNCQFVNLPDFMAESPDFASAEDAASGDVTRALLQFMIAATPSEDLSGEMLANTAKYLSDMHVTFQHHLTGEHAPTFTVENVPDAVNPVKGRLAFVQVPNGDETTLSLVWKFEVEMKDNWYEAAVAAEAPHRIISVVDWASDSPVPVAPIPPKEQEGATYNVFAWGINDPSVGERSIQKENFDALASPLGWHALPYSKDPQSKNLRLKHASAIRNTTTTWGNNVFAHEDWEGRNNWLSNYRPDAGSSKVFDYAYKPKETTTDDALEEAQKYINATITQLFYTSNLVHDLYYRYGFTEVAGNFQQYNFGRGGQENDAVIANAQDGSGYNNANFMTPPDGQNGRCRMYLWNTANPYRDGDLEAGIVIHELSHGLSTRLTGGPANSGCLGWGEAG
;
A
#
# COMPACT_ATOMS: atom_id res chain seq x y z
N MET A 1 28.11 -6.28 6.48
CA MET A 1 26.79 -5.68 6.17
C MET A 1 26.72 -5.01 4.79
N ARG A 2 27.49 -5.48 3.78
CA ARG A 2 27.55 -4.85 2.43
C ARG A 2 27.08 -5.77 1.30
N ARG A 3 26.64 -7.00 1.63
CA ARG A 3 26.25 -8.03 0.66
C ARG A 3 24.77 -8.40 0.69
N LEU A 4 24.01 -7.91 1.67
CA LEU A 4 22.56 -8.18 1.79
C LEU A 4 21.70 -7.14 1.05
N PHE A 5 22.17 -5.89 0.93
CA PHE A 5 21.44 -4.84 0.19
C PHE A 5 21.53 -4.97 -1.33
N VAL A 6 22.58 -5.62 -1.85
CA VAL A 6 22.77 -5.84 -3.30
C VAL A 6 21.82 -6.92 -3.85
N ALA A 7 21.32 -7.81 -2.98
CA ALA A 7 20.43 -8.90 -3.39
C ALA A 7 18.98 -8.46 -3.61
N ALA A 8 18.48 -7.47 -2.84
CA ALA A 8 17.10 -7.00 -2.96
C ALA A 8 16.86 -6.13 -4.21
N VAL A 9 17.85 -5.34 -4.63
CA VAL A 9 17.72 -4.42 -5.77
C VAL A 9 17.94 -5.11 -7.12
N ALA A 10 18.74 -6.19 -7.15
CA ALA A 10 18.91 -7.01 -8.36
C ALA A 10 17.65 -7.82 -8.73
N ALA A 11 16.81 -8.17 -7.76
CA ALA A 11 15.56 -8.90 -7.98
C ALA A 11 14.52 -8.05 -8.74
N ALA A 12 14.46 -6.73 -8.48
CA ALA A 12 13.55 -5.83 -9.18
C ALA A 12 13.95 -5.58 -10.65
N GLY A 13 15.27 -5.59 -10.95
CA GLY A 13 15.77 -5.42 -12.32
C GLY A 13 15.65 -6.65 -13.21
N LEU A 14 15.72 -7.86 -12.64
CA LEU A 14 15.56 -9.11 -13.40
C LEU A 14 14.10 -9.47 -13.69
N ALA A 15 13.14 -9.03 -12.87
CA ALA A 15 11.72 -9.27 -13.12
C ALA A 15 11.21 -8.57 -14.39
N GLY A 16 11.73 -7.37 -14.72
CA GLY A 16 11.35 -6.63 -15.92
C GLY A 16 11.90 -7.18 -17.24
N ALA A 17 13.00 -7.95 -17.20
CA ALA A 17 13.64 -8.48 -18.41
C ALA A 17 13.26 -9.95 -18.72
N LEU A 18 12.74 -10.69 -17.72
CA LEU A 18 12.35 -12.11 -17.87
C LEU A 18 10.84 -12.32 -18.06
N ALA A 19 10.02 -11.26 -18.01
CA ALA A 19 8.57 -11.34 -18.17
C ALA A 19 8.07 -11.72 -19.59
N HIS A 20 8.98 -12.02 -20.52
CA HIS A 20 8.64 -12.44 -21.88
C HIS A 20 8.83 -13.94 -22.18
N ASP A 21 9.22 -14.75 -21.20
CA ASP A 21 9.09 -16.20 -21.32
C ASP A 21 7.80 -16.67 -20.64
N SER A 22 7.04 -17.47 -21.40
CA SER A 22 5.70 -17.99 -21.12
C SER A 22 5.65 -19.01 -19.96
N HIS A 23 6.18 -18.64 -18.79
CA HIS A 23 5.93 -19.36 -17.56
C HIS A 23 4.67 -18.79 -16.92
N ALA A 24 3.69 -19.66 -16.65
CA ALA A 24 2.52 -19.28 -15.86
C ALA A 24 3.01 -18.73 -14.51
N VAL A 25 2.77 -17.44 -14.27
CA VAL A 25 3.08 -16.80 -12.99
C VAL A 25 2.15 -17.44 -11.96
N SER A 26 2.68 -18.35 -11.14
CA SER A 26 1.93 -18.93 -10.02
C SER A 26 1.68 -17.82 -9.01
N ARG A 27 0.41 -17.47 -8.80
CA ARG A 27 0.05 -16.47 -7.78
C ARG A 27 0.25 -17.06 -6.39
N ARG A 28 0.64 -16.20 -5.46
CA ARG A 28 0.77 -16.55 -4.05
C ARG A 28 -0.62 -16.65 -3.43
N LYS A 29 -0.94 -17.79 -2.80
CA LYS A 29 -2.14 -17.93 -1.97
C LYS A 29 -2.04 -16.95 -0.80
N THR A 30 -3.10 -16.19 -0.55
CA THR A 30 -3.17 -15.28 0.61
C THR A 30 -4.51 -15.41 1.32
N LEU A 31 -4.46 -15.38 2.65
CA LEU A 31 -5.61 -15.23 3.53
C LEU A 31 -5.57 -13.85 4.16
N SER A 32 -6.59 -13.02 3.90
CA SER A 32 -6.69 -11.72 4.54
C SER A 32 -8.14 -11.29 4.69
N PHE A 33 -8.62 -11.32 5.93
CA PHE A 33 -9.97 -10.91 6.28
C PHE A 33 -10.06 -10.60 7.78
N GLY A 34 -11.09 -9.90 8.18
CA GLY A 34 -11.37 -9.63 9.59
C GLY A 34 -12.81 -9.16 9.80
N PRO A 35 -13.23 -9.04 11.07
CA PRO A 35 -14.55 -8.56 11.43
C PRO A 35 -14.76 -7.12 10.97
N VAL A 36 -15.94 -6.83 10.41
CA VAL A 36 -16.36 -5.45 10.11
C VAL A 36 -17.02 -4.88 11.37
N LEU A 37 -16.34 -3.95 12.03
CA LEU A 37 -16.80 -3.35 13.29
C LEU A 37 -17.49 -2.00 13.07
N PRO A 38 -18.50 -1.65 13.87
CA PRO A 38 -19.03 -0.29 13.93
C PRO A 38 -17.91 0.70 14.30
N HIS A 39 -17.74 1.77 13.52
CA HIS A 39 -16.75 2.80 13.82
C HIS A 39 -17.30 3.77 14.88
N ALA A 40 -16.62 3.90 16.02
CA ALA A 40 -16.96 4.90 17.02
C ALA A 40 -16.16 6.20 16.79
N SER A 41 -16.86 7.32 16.60
CA SER A 41 -16.24 8.65 16.45
C SER A 41 -16.39 9.46 17.73
N TYR A 42 -15.28 9.87 18.34
CA TYR A 42 -15.27 10.72 19.53
C TYR A 42 -14.97 12.16 19.13
N HIS A 43 -15.98 13.02 19.23
CA HIS A 43 -15.81 14.45 19.06
C HIS A 43 -15.55 15.09 20.42
N THR A 44 -14.30 15.47 20.68
CA THR A 44 -14.00 16.33 21.81
C THR A 44 -14.39 17.77 21.43
N ASN A 45 -15.16 18.43 22.30
CA ASN A 45 -15.38 19.87 22.13
C ASN A 45 -14.05 20.60 22.38
N SER A 46 -13.74 21.65 21.61
CA SER A 46 -12.55 22.46 21.86
C SER A 46 -12.57 22.99 23.30
N VAL A 47 -11.68 22.45 24.14
CA VAL A 47 -11.46 22.98 25.48
C VAL A 47 -10.69 24.29 25.32
N TYR A 48 -11.40 25.42 25.33
CA TYR A 48 -10.75 26.71 25.53
C TYR A 48 -10.13 26.72 26.92
N HIS A 49 -8.81 26.53 27.02
CA HIS A 49 -8.08 26.67 28.27
C HIS A 49 -8.08 28.13 28.73
N THR A 50 -9.12 28.53 29.45
CA THR A 50 -9.01 29.63 30.42
C THR A 50 -8.63 29.01 31.76
N ASN A 51 -7.34 28.77 31.99
CA ASN A 51 -6.70 28.93 33.31
C ASN A 51 -5.20 28.60 33.30
N LEU A 52 -4.44 29.53 33.87
CA LEU A 52 -3.01 29.51 34.20
C LEU A 52 -2.65 28.48 35.30
N LEU A 53 -2.99 27.20 35.12
CA LEU A 53 -2.68 26.15 36.11
C LEU A 53 -2.06 24.93 35.42
N ARG A 54 -0.74 24.77 35.64
CA ARG A 54 0.18 23.63 35.36
C ARG A 54 0.04 22.95 33.99
N ALA A 55 1.17 22.87 33.27
CA ALA A 55 1.35 21.83 32.26
C ALA A 55 1.13 20.47 32.96
N GLN A 56 -0.03 19.84 32.72
CA GLN A 56 -0.21 18.43 33.00
C GLN A 56 0.63 17.68 31.97
N ASP A 57 1.37 16.67 32.42
CA ASP A 57 2.11 15.79 31.53
C ASP A 57 1.12 15.22 30.49
N PRO A 58 1.36 15.32 29.16
CA PRO A 58 0.45 14.78 28.16
C PRO A 58 0.10 13.30 28.39
N PHE A 59 1.02 12.53 28.99
CA PHE A 59 0.76 11.17 29.44
C PHE A 59 -0.30 11.10 30.54
N GLU A 60 -0.26 11.98 31.53
CA GLU A 60 -1.25 12.09 32.60
C GLU A 60 -2.64 12.47 32.05
N VAL A 61 -2.70 13.38 31.08
CA VAL A 61 -3.96 13.78 30.42
C VAL A 61 -4.60 12.60 29.70
N ALA A 62 -3.82 11.85 28.92
CA ALA A 62 -4.33 10.68 28.21
C ALA A 62 -4.72 9.56 29.16
N GLN A 63 -3.98 9.35 30.25
CA GLN A 63 -4.36 8.41 31.31
C GLN A 63 -5.72 8.76 31.89
N ILE A 64 -5.95 10.02 32.29
CA ILE A 64 -7.24 10.49 32.82
C ILE A 64 -8.36 10.29 31.79
N PHE A 65 -8.10 10.60 30.51
CA PHE A 65 -9.08 10.42 29.45
C PHE A 65 -9.47 8.95 29.27
N VAL A 66 -8.49 8.05 29.15
CA VAL A 66 -8.75 6.61 29.00
C VAL A 66 -9.41 6.04 30.27
N GLU A 67 -8.99 6.49 31.46
CA GLU A 67 -9.61 6.09 32.73
C GLU A 67 -11.09 6.46 32.83
N ASP A 68 -11.46 7.68 32.44
CA ASP A 68 -12.87 8.10 32.44
C ASP A 68 -13.71 7.25 31.47
N LEU A 69 -13.12 6.89 30.34
CA LEU A 69 -13.77 6.08 29.31
C LEU A 69 -14.00 4.62 29.72
N ILE A 70 -13.06 4.01 30.46
CA ILE A 70 -13.19 2.61 30.88
C ILE A 70 -13.73 2.43 32.30
N ARG A 71 -13.99 3.53 33.03
CA ARG A 71 -14.37 3.51 34.45
C ARG A 71 -15.53 2.57 34.75
N ASP A 72 -16.51 2.52 33.85
CA ASP A 72 -17.75 1.77 34.03
C ASP A 72 -17.72 0.40 33.35
N ILE A 73 -16.54 -0.11 32.97
CA ILE A 73 -16.32 -1.43 32.35
C ILE A 73 -15.71 -2.40 33.39
N PRO A 74 -16.50 -3.28 34.03
CA PRO A 74 -16.00 -4.26 34.99
C PRO A 74 -14.90 -5.16 34.41
N GLY A 75 -13.76 -5.25 35.10
CA GLY A 75 -12.62 -6.05 34.65
C GLY A 75 -11.83 -5.45 33.47
N GLY A 76 -12.25 -4.27 32.97
CA GLY A 76 -11.51 -3.51 31.99
C GLY A 76 -10.30 -2.82 32.60
N SER A 77 -9.18 -2.87 31.90
CA SER A 77 -7.97 -2.11 32.20
C SER A 77 -7.30 -1.69 30.90
N TYR A 78 -6.25 -0.88 31.00
CA TYR A 78 -5.48 -0.43 29.85
C TYR A 78 -4.01 -0.36 30.19
N GLN A 79 -3.17 -0.36 29.17
CA GLN A 79 -1.75 -0.05 29.29
C GLN A 79 -1.39 0.98 28.22
N ILE A 80 -0.70 2.04 28.62
CA ILE A 80 -0.02 2.91 27.65
C ILE A 80 1.20 2.16 27.16
N ARG A 81 1.27 1.94 25.84
CA ARG A 81 2.38 1.22 25.24
C ARG A 81 3.66 2.02 25.40
N LYS A 82 4.77 1.32 25.63
CA LYS A 82 6.10 1.90 25.87
C LYS A 82 6.68 2.62 24.66
N ASP A 83 6.12 2.38 23.48
CA ASP A 83 6.44 3.08 22.24
C ASP A 83 5.57 4.33 22.02
N SER A 84 4.82 4.77 23.03
CA SER A 84 4.30 6.14 23.11
C SER A 84 5.45 7.12 23.36
N TYR A 85 5.45 8.25 22.68
CA TYR A 85 6.56 9.20 22.72
C TYR A 85 6.10 10.64 22.50
N THR A 86 6.92 11.60 22.93
CA THR A 86 6.76 13.00 22.55
C THR A 86 7.78 13.31 21.48
N ASP A 87 7.31 13.74 20.32
CA ASP A 87 8.18 14.25 19.29
C ASP A 87 8.80 15.57 19.74
N GLN A 88 10.13 15.59 19.77
CA GLN A 88 10.89 16.75 20.23
C GLN A 88 10.85 17.92 19.25
N ALA A 89 10.65 17.65 17.96
CA ALA A 89 10.62 18.70 16.94
C ALA A 89 9.31 19.51 16.99
N THR A 90 8.23 18.87 17.45
CA THR A 90 6.86 19.35 17.20
C THR A 90 6.09 19.54 18.50
N GLY A 91 6.57 18.89 19.57
CA GLY A 91 5.95 18.90 20.89
C GLY A 91 4.68 18.07 20.97
N VAL A 92 4.32 17.33 19.91
CA VAL A 92 3.15 16.45 19.89
C VAL A 92 3.49 15.16 20.63
N THR A 93 2.63 14.73 21.54
CA THR A 93 2.75 13.45 22.23
C THR A 93 1.83 12.42 21.60
N HIS A 94 2.43 11.34 21.12
CA HIS A 94 1.78 10.19 20.52
C HIS A 94 1.59 9.14 21.61
N ILE A 95 0.33 8.86 21.95
CA ILE A 95 -0.02 7.96 23.05
C ILE A 95 -0.84 6.82 22.47
N TYR A 96 -0.26 5.63 22.53
CA TYR A 96 -0.90 4.40 22.09
C TYR A 96 -1.38 3.64 23.33
N ALA A 97 -2.68 3.60 23.55
CA ALA A 97 -3.26 2.80 24.63
C ALA A 97 -3.80 1.48 24.09
N ARG A 98 -3.49 0.40 24.82
CA ARG A 98 -3.98 -0.95 24.55
C ARG A 98 -5.00 -1.34 25.61
N GLN A 99 -6.17 -1.81 25.20
CA GLN A 99 -7.19 -2.33 26.10
C GLN A 99 -6.83 -3.74 26.60
N TYR A 100 -7.18 -4.01 27.86
CA TYR A 100 -7.13 -5.32 28.49
C TYR A 100 -8.45 -5.62 29.18
N MET A 101 -8.86 -6.88 29.16
CA MET A 101 -10.06 -7.37 29.83
C MET A 101 -9.67 -8.57 30.68
N ASN A 102 -9.93 -8.49 31.99
CA ASN A 102 -9.53 -9.51 32.97
C ASN A 102 -8.02 -9.88 32.87
N GLY A 103 -7.17 -8.91 32.52
CA GLY A 103 -5.73 -9.10 32.35
C GLY A 103 -5.29 -9.70 31.00
N ILE A 104 -6.21 -9.95 30.07
CA ILE A 104 -5.92 -10.42 28.71
C ILE A 104 -6.06 -9.26 27.73
N GLU A 105 -5.11 -9.12 26.81
CA GLU A 105 -5.10 -8.04 25.83
C GLU A 105 -6.25 -8.17 24.82
N VAL A 106 -6.91 -7.06 24.48
CA VAL A 106 -7.79 -6.96 23.31
C VAL A 106 -6.94 -6.53 22.11
N ALA A 107 -6.62 -7.48 21.24
CA ALA A 107 -5.59 -7.36 20.22
C ALA A 107 -5.90 -6.34 19.11
N ASP A 108 -7.16 -6.08 18.85
CA ASP A 108 -7.69 -5.05 17.94
C ASP A 108 -8.32 -3.86 18.71
N GLY A 109 -8.14 -3.83 20.03
CA GLY A 109 -8.53 -2.74 20.93
C GLY A 109 -7.45 -1.66 21.05
N ASP A 110 -6.95 -1.17 19.91
CA ASP A 110 -6.20 0.10 19.83
C ASP A 110 -7.22 1.24 19.86
N ILE A 111 -7.15 2.18 20.83
CA ILE A 111 -8.20 3.17 21.17
C ILE A 111 -9.35 3.23 20.13
N ASN A 112 -10.27 2.28 20.32
CA ASN A 112 -11.63 2.22 19.81
C ASN A 112 -12.47 1.82 21.03
N LEU A 113 -13.58 2.52 21.22
CA LEU A 113 -14.32 2.60 22.47
C LEU A 113 -15.75 2.10 22.27
N ASN A 114 -16.13 1.10 23.05
CA ASN A 114 -17.44 0.45 22.97
C ASN A 114 -18.39 1.01 24.04
N ASN A 115 -19.34 1.85 23.63
CA ASN A 115 -20.49 2.22 24.45
C ASN A 115 -21.62 1.22 24.19
N GLY A 116 -21.88 0.31 25.13
CA GLY A 116 -23.05 -0.57 25.12
C GLY A 116 -22.83 -2.08 25.33
N ALA A 117 -21.62 -2.57 25.58
CA ALA A 117 -21.42 -4.02 25.70
C ALA A 117 -21.81 -4.53 27.11
N SER A 118 -22.95 -5.21 27.21
CA SER A 118 -23.26 -6.11 28.32
C SER A 118 -22.13 -7.13 28.48
N LEU A 119 -21.39 -7.05 29.58
CA LEU A 119 -20.16 -7.80 29.84
C LEU A 119 -20.42 -9.26 30.27
N HIS A 120 -21.33 -9.97 29.58
CA HIS A 120 -21.76 -11.31 30.00
C HIS A 120 -21.88 -12.38 28.90
N THR A 121 -21.58 -12.10 27.63
CA THR A 121 -21.66 -13.13 26.59
C THR A 121 -20.36 -13.20 25.79
N VAL A 122 -19.57 -14.25 26.03
CA VAL A 122 -18.66 -14.79 25.02
C VAL A 122 -19.54 -15.22 23.85
N ALA A 123 -19.41 -14.57 22.71
CA ALA A 123 -20.17 -14.95 21.52
C ALA A 123 -19.63 -16.29 21.00
N ARG A 124 -20.44 -17.35 21.07
CA ARG A 124 -20.11 -18.66 20.52
C ARG A 124 -20.59 -18.85 19.07
N ASP A 125 -21.53 -18.02 18.61
CA ASP A 125 -22.26 -18.22 17.34
C ASP A 125 -21.91 -17.19 16.24
N VAL A 126 -20.89 -16.34 16.43
CA VAL A 126 -20.47 -15.35 15.42
C VAL A 126 -19.35 -15.93 14.56
N ASP A 127 -19.47 -15.79 13.24
CA ASP A 127 -18.50 -16.31 12.28
C ASP A 127 -18.11 -15.25 11.21
N PRO A 128 -17.12 -14.39 11.54
CA PRO A 128 -16.64 -13.37 10.61
C PRO A 128 -16.03 -13.94 9.34
N HIS A 129 -15.50 -15.17 9.38
CA HIS A 129 -14.94 -15.85 8.22
C HIS A 129 -16.05 -16.26 7.25
N ALA A 130 -17.13 -16.83 7.75
CA ALA A 130 -18.31 -17.14 6.94
C ALA A 130 -18.99 -15.87 6.40
N ASP A 131 -19.05 -14.78 7.18
CA ASP A 131 -19.54 -13.48 6.70
C ASP A 131 -18.71 -12.94 5.53
N TYR A 132 -17.38 -12.96 5.67
CA TYR A 132 -16.46 -12.56 4.61
C TYR A 132 -16.65 -13.40 3.35
N CYS A 133 -16.77 -14.72 3.50
CA CYS A 133 -16.98 -15.63 2.38
C CYS A 133 -18.33 -15.43 1.68
N ARG A 134 -19.40 -15.12 2.42
CA ARG A 134 -20.69 -14.74 1.83
C ARG A 134 -20.60 -13.44 1.04
N ALA A 135 -19.87 -12.44 1.55
CA ALA A 135 -19.65 -11.18 0.84
C ALA A 135 -18.86 -11.39 -0.46
N LEU A 136 -17.82 -12.23 -0.40
CA LEU A 136 -17.00 -12.57 -1.56
C LEU A 136 -17.78 -13.38 -2.61
N GLU A 137 -18.59 -14.35 -2.18
CA GLU A 137 -19.50 -15.09 -3.06
C GLU A 137 -20.48 -14.15 -3.79
N HIS A 138 -21.07 -13.21 -3.05
CA HIS A 138 -21.97 -12.21 -3.63
C HIS A 138 -21.26 -11.32 -4.66
N GLU A 139 -20.01 -10.92 -4.38
CA GLU A 139 -19.21 -10.14 -5.32
C GLU A 139 -18.86 -10.94 -6.58
N VAL A 140 -18.45 -12.22 -6.44
CA VAL A 140 -18.21 -13.12 -7.57
C VAL A 140 -19.48 -13.24 -8.43
N ALA A 141 -20.62 -13.51 -7.81
CA ALA A 141 -21.90 -13.64 -8.52
C ALA A 141 -22.32 -12.33 -9.22
N SER A 142 -22.15 -11.19 -8.55
CA SER A 142 -22.42 -9.84 -9.08
C SER A 142 -21.55 -9.54 -10.30
N GLN A 143 -20.25 -9.86 -10.24
CA GLN A 143 -19.33 -9.65 -11.36
C GLN A 143 -19.63 -10.59 -12.53
N LEU A 144 -19.97 -11.85 -12.27
CA LEU A 144 -20.38 -12.81 -13.31
C LEU A 144 -21.65 -12.37 -14.05
N GLN A 145 -22.63 -11.78 -13.36
CA GLN A 145 -23.85 -11.25 -13.99
C GLN A 145 -23.58 -10.06 -14.92
N LYS A 146 -22.49 -9.32 -14.70
CA LYS A 146 -22.07 -8.18 -15.54
C LYS A 146 -21.28 -8.63 -16.78
N VAL A 147 -20.95 -9.91 -16.91
CA VAL A 147 -20.28 -10.46 -18.10
C VAL A 147 -21.29 -10.69 -19.21
N ASP A 148 -21.30 -9.80 -20.20
CA ASP A 148 -22.02 -10.03 -21.46
C ASP A 148 -21.21 -11.00 -22.35
N VAL A 149 -21.60 -12.29 -22.32
CA VAL A 149 -20.96 -13.36 -23.11
C VAL A 149 -21.01 -13.09 -24.63
N SER A 150 -21.84 -12.15 -25.09
CA SER A 150 -21.96 -11.76 -26.50
C SER A 150 -21.00 -10.63 -26.92
N LYS A 151 -20.31 -9.96 -25.99
CA LYS A 151 -19.41 -8.82 -26.24
C LYS A 151 -18.10 -8.94 -25.45
N PRO A 152 -17.03 -9.52 -26.04
CA PRO A 152 -15.79 -9.80 -25.32
C PRO A 152 -15.02 -8.56 -24.85
N ASP A 153 -15.28 -7.35 -25.37
CA ASP A 153 -14.50 -6.13 -25.09
C ASP A 153 -15.12 -5.15 -24.08
N HIS A 154 -16.34 -5.40 -23.56
CA HIS A 154 -17.06 -4.42 -22.73
C HIS A 154 -17.71 -4.98 -21.45
N GLY A 155 -17.38 -6.21 -21.06
CA GLY A 155 -17.76 -6.82 -19.77
C GLY A 155 -16.56 -6.96 -18.85
N VAL A 156 -16.81 -7.16 -17.56
CA VAL A 156 -15.81 -7.42 -16.51
C VAL A 156 -14.68 -8.31 -17.04
N ASP A 157 -13.43 -7.89 -16.82
CA ASP A 157 -12.25 -8.63 -17.28
C ASP A 157 -12.29 -10.08 -16.77
N ARG A 158 -12.21 -11.05 -17.69
CA ARG A 158 -12.24 -12.49 -17.37
C ARG A 158 -11.13 -12.86 -16.40
N GLU A 159 -10.03 -12.12 -16.40
CA GLU A 159 -8.95 -12.32 -15.44
C GLU A 159 -9.21 -11.67 -14.09
N ALA A 160 -9.88 -10.50 -14.02
CA ALA A 160 -10.35 -9.93 -12.75
C ALA A 160 -11.31 -10.90 -12.04
N LEU A 161 -12.19 -11.54 -12.82
CA LEU A 161 -13.03 -12.65 -12.35
C LEU A 161 -12.21 -13.87 -11.93
N GLY A 162 -11.11 -14.16 -12.63
CA GLY A 162 -10.14 -15.18 -12.22
C GLY A 162 -9.48 -14.85 -10.87
N GLN A 163 -9.03 -13.61 -10.65
CA GLN A 163 -8.43 -13.21 -9.36
C GLN A 163 -9.45 -13.28 -8.22
N LEU A 164 -10.68 -12.85 -8.49
CA LEU A 164 -11.76 -12.91 -7.51
C LEU A 164 -12.15 -14.38 -7.20
N GLY A 165 -12.11 -15.25 -8.21
CA GLY A 165 -12.27 -16.70 -8.04
C GLY A 165 -11.14 -17.31 -7.21
N ASP A 166 -9.88 -17.00 -7.52
CA ASP A 166 -8.72 -17.44 -6.74
C ASP A 166 -8.84 -17.01 -5.27
N LEU A 167 -9.19 -15.74 -5.02
CA LEU A 167 -9.42 -15.21 -3.67
C LEU A 167 -10.54 -15.95 -2.94
N TYR A 168 -11.63 -16.26 -3.64
CA TYR A 168 -12.74 -17.04 -3.09
C TYR A 168 -12.28 -18.44 -2.72
N ASP A 169 -11.62 -19.14 -3.63
CA ASP A 169 -11.14 -20.50 -3.38
C ASP A 169 -10.16 -20.52 -2.20
N TRP A 170 -9.18 -19.62 -2.19
CA TRP A 170 -8.19 -19.54 -1.12
C TRP A 170 -8.80 -19.25 0.25
N ASN A 171 -9.70 -18.25 0.34
CA ASN A 171 -10.25 -17.82 1.62
C ASN A 171 -11.41 -18.72 2.07
N CYS A 172 -12.18 -19.34 1.17
CA CYS A 172 -13.47 -19.93 1.52
C CYS A 172 -13.53 -21.45 1.43
N GLN A 173 -12.54 -22.12 0.82
CA GLN A 173 -12.48 -23.59 0.74
C GLN A 173 -12.63 -24.26 2.12
N PHE A 174 -12.02 -23.69 3.16
CA PHE A 174 -11.97 -24.28 4.50
C PHE A 174 -12.87 -23.58 5.54
N VAL A 175 -13.82 -22.74 5.11
CA VAL A 175 -14.67 -21.96 6.04
C VAL A 175 -15.47 -22.83 7.00
N ASN A 176 -15.94 -24.00 6.55
CA ASN A 176 -16.72 -24.93 7.36
C ASN A 176 -15.87 -26.03 8.02
N LEU A 177 -14.56 -26.05 7.75
CA LEU A 177 -13.64 -27.03 8.32
C LEU A 177 -13.69 -27.08 9.86
N PRO A 178 -13.72 -25.94 10.59
CA PRO A 178 -13.86 -25.93 12.04
C PRO A 178 -14.98 -26.82 12.58
N ASP A 179 -16.17 -26.71 11.98
CA ASP A 179 -17.35 -27.44 12.44
C ASP A 179 -17.23 -28.95 12.18
N PHE A 180 -16.68 -29.34 11.01
CA PHE A 180 -16.43 -30.75 10.71
C PHE A 180 -15.35 -31.36 11.60
N MET A 181 -14.27 -30.62 11.85
CA MET A 181 -13.18 -31.11 12.70
C MET A 181 -13.63 -31.24 14.15
N ALA A 182 -14.49 -30.36 14.65
CA ALA A 182 -15.01 -30.47 16.01
C ALA A 182 -15.75 -31.80 16.31
N GLU A 183 -16.27 -32.49 15.28
CA GLU A 183 -16.89 -33.82 15.42
C GLU A 183 -15.88 -34.99 15.38
N SER A 184 -14.63 -34.73 14.97
CA SER A 184 -13.56 -35.74 14.89
C SER A 184 -13.11 -36.19 16.28
N PRO A 185 -12.80 -37.47 16.53
CA PRO A 185 -12.28 -37.94 17.82
C PRO A 185 -11.06 -37.15 18.33
N ASP A 186 -10.18 -36.72 17.42
CA ASP A 186 -8.95 -35.99 17.77
C ASP A 186 -9.24 -34.57 18.29
N PHE A 187 -10.39 -33.99 17.95
CA PHE A 187 -10.77 -32.60 18.25
C PHE A 187 -11.97 -32.51 19.19
N ALA A 188 -12.89 -33.47 19.14
CA ALA A 188 -14.01 -33.62 20.07
C ALA A 188 -13.56 -33.90 21.51
N SER A 189 -12.33 -34.41 21.68
CA SER A 189 -11.69 -34.59 22.99
C SER A 189 -10.92 -33.36 23.46
N ALA A 190 -11.00 -32.22 22.76
CA ALA A 190 -10.31 -31.00 23.17
C ALA A 190 -10.90 -30.51 24.49
N GLU A 191 -10.06 -30.44 25.53
CA GLU A 191 -10.43 -29.76 26.76
C GLU A 191 -10.44 -28.24 26.50
N ASP A 192 -11.37 -27.51 27.14
CA ASP A 192 -11.60 -26.06 27.00
C ASP A 192 -10.31 -25.22 26.97
N ALA A 193 -10.36 -23.94 26.57
CA ALA A 193 -9.20 -23.02 26.55
C ALA A 193 -8.35 -23.00 27.85
N ALA A 194 -8.93 -23.43 28.98
CA ALA A 194 -8.25 -23.66 30.26
C ALA A 194 -7.20 -24.79 30.25
N SER A 195 -7.24 -25.71 29.28
CA SER A 195 -6.29 -26.82 29.09
C SER A 195 -4.96 -26.37 28.51
N GLY A 196 -4.93 -25.18 27.87
CA GLY A 196 -3.75 -24.66 27.20
C GLY A 196 -3.39 -25.41 25.92
N ASP A 197 -4.31 -26.18 25.34
CA ASP A 197 -4.05 -26.82 24.05
C ASP A 197 -4.18 -25.82 22.89
N VAL A 198 -3.02 -25.46 22.36
CA VAL A 198 -2.86 -24.52 21.25
C VAL A 198 -2.81 -25.25 19.90
N THR A 199 -2.42 -26.53 19.91
CA THR A 199 -2.01 -27.26 18.70
C THR A 199 -3.16 -27.50 17.74
N ARG A 200 -4.37 -27.76 18.26
CA ARG A 200 -5.58 -27.97 17.45
C ARG A 200 -5.98 -26.72 16.66
N ALA A 201 -6.04 -25.57 17.33
CA ALA A 201 -6.33 -24.29 16.68
C ALA A 201 -5.28 -23.94 15.61
N LEU A 202 -3.99 -24.16 15.92
CA LEU A 202 -2.91 -23.90 14.98
C LEU A 202 -2.94 -24.84 13.77
N LEU A 203 -3.14 -26.15 13.98
CA LEU A 203 -3.22 -27.12 12.88
C LEU A 203 -4.37 -26.81 11.94
N GLN A 204 -5.53 -26.44 12.48
CA GLN A 204 -6.69 -26.05 11.69
C GLN A 204 -6.42 -24.81 10.83
N PHE A 205 -5.72 -23.81 11.39
CA PHE A 205 -5.24 -22.66 10.61
C PHE A 205 -4.24 -23.08 9.52
N MET A 206 -3.27 -23.95 9.83
CA MET A 206 -2.28 -24.39 8.83
C MET A 206 -2.91 -25.16 7.66
N ILE A 207 -3.94 -25.98 7.90
CA ILE A 207 -4.71 -26.66 6.85
C ILE A 207 -5.32 -25.65 5.88
N ALA A 208 -5.86 -24.55 6.41
CA ALA A 208 -6.44 -23.47 5.61
C ALA A 208 -5.37 -22.61 4.93
N ALA A 209 -4.25 -22.33 5.60
CA ALA A 209 -3.23 -21.38 5.16
C ALA A 209 -2.25 -21.95 4.12
N THR A 210 -1.91 -23.24 4.18
CA THR A 210 -0.91 -23.83 3.28
C THR A 210 -1.32 -23.70 1.81
N PRO A 211 -0.41 -23.27 0.91
CA PRO A 211 -0.64 -23.33 -0.53
C PRO A 211 -0.54 -24.75 -1.10
N SER A 212 -0.02 -25.72 -0.34
CA SER A 212 0.13 -27.11 -0.79
C SER A 212 -1.14 -27.92 -0.53
N GLU A 213 -1.90 -28.21 -1.58
CA GLU A 213 -3.09 -29.08 -1.48
C GLU A 213 -2.75 -30.48 -0.95
N ASP A 214 -1.60 -31.04 -1.36
CA ASP A 214 -1.10 -32.33 -0.88
C ASP A 214 -0.84 -32.32 0.63
N LEU A 215 -0.20 -31.26 1.14
CA LEU A 215 0.09 -31.13 2.57
C LEU A 215 -1.18 -30.85 3.38
N SER A 216 -2.10 -30.02 2.86
CA SER A 216 -3.43 -29.80 3.45
C SER A 216 -4.18 -31.12 3.58
N GLY A 217 -4.19 -31.94 2.52
CA GLY A 217 -4.76 -33.29 2.52
C GLY A 217 -4.07 -34.25 3.50
N GLU A 218 -2.73 -34.23 3.59
CA GLU A 218 -1.99 -35.08 4.53
C GLU A 218 -2.31 -34.71 5.99
N MET A 219 -2.38 -33.41 6.31
CA MET A 219 -2.76 -32.91 7.63
C MET A 219 -4.18 -33.34 8.02
N LEU A 220 -5.13 -33.28 7.08
CA LEU A 220 -6.51 -33.74 7.30
C LEU A 220 -6.61 -35.26 7.50
N ALA A 221 -5.83 -36.04 6.76
CA ALA A 221 -5.84 -37.50 6.83
C ALA A 221 -5.15 -38.04 8.08
N ASN A 222 -4.16 -37.31 8.62
CA ASN A 222 -3.30 -37.77 9.72
C ASN A 222 -3.21 -36.74 10.86
N THR A 223 -4.34 -36.17 11.28
CA THR A 223 -4.42 -35.13 12.33
C THR A 223 -3.64 -35.51 13.59
N ALA A 224 -3.83 -36.71 14.12
CA ALA A 224 -3.13 -37.19 15.32
C ALA A 224 -1.59 -37.14 15.22
N LYS A 225 -1.02 -37.43 14.04
CA LYS A 225 0.43 -37.38 13.80
C LYS A 225 0.94 -35.95 13.98
N TYR A 226 0.34 -34.99 13.26
CA TYR A 226 0.78 -33.59 13.31
C TYR A 226 0.55 -32.95 14.67
N LEU A 227 -0.54 -33.28 15.36
CA LEU A 227 -0.77 -32.84 16.73
C LEU A 227 0.32 -33.36 17.68
N SER A 228 0.77 -34.60 17.52
CA SER A 228 1.82 -35.18 18.36
C SER A 228 3.24 -34.67 18.04
N ASP A 229 3.49 -34.26 16.80
CA ASP A 229 4.79 -33.78 16.34
C ASP A 229 5.05 -32.33 16.79
N MET A 230 4.00 -31.52 16.96
CA MET A 230 4.11 -30.13 17.42
C MET A 230 4.51 -30.05 18.89
N HIS A 231 5.45 -29.15 19.20
CA HIS A 231 5.96 -28.96 20.54
C HIS A 231 5.73 -27.53 21.02
N VAL A 232 4.87 -27.38 22.03
CA VAL A 232 4.53 -26.08 22.62
C VAL A 232 5.45 -25.77 23.80
N THR A 233 6.08 -24.60 23.78
CA THR A 233 6.87 -24.06 24.89
C THR A 233 6.25 -22.76 25.37
N PHE A 234 5.70 -22.76 26.59
CA PHE A 234 5.19 -21.55 27.23
C PHE A 234 6.32 -20.73 27.85
N GLN A 235 6.31 -19.43 27.59
CA GLN A 235 7.23 -18.46 28.17
C GLN A 235 6.50 -17.66 29.25
N HIS A 236 6.93 -17.81 30.49
CA HIS A 236 6.43 -17.03 31.61
C HIS A 236 7.42 -15.92 31.97
N HIS A 237 6.99 -14.67 31.82
CA HIS A 237 7.78 -13.53 32.28
C HIS A 237 7.53 -13.31 33.78
N LEU A 238 8.59 -13.41 34.60
CA LEU A 238 8.54 -13.23 36.06
C LEU A 238 8.38 -11.76 36.49
N THR A 239 8.44 -10.82 35.55
CA THR A 239 8.34 -9.37 35.78
C THR A 239 7.36 -8.72 34.81
N GLY A 240 6.06 -8.80 35.12
CA GLY A 240 5.06 -7.77 34.77
C GLY A 240 4.28 -7.89 33.45
N GLU A 241 2.95 -7.82 33.60
CA GLU A 241 1.97 -7.12 32.73
C GLU A 241 1.59 -7.68 31.35
N HIS A 242 2.08 -8.84 30.91
CA HIS A 242 1.67 -9.42 29.62
C HIS A 242 1.08 -10.83 29.76
N ALA A 243 0.09 -11.15 28.92
CA ALA A 243 -0.44 -12.51 28.79
C ALA A 243 0.71 -13.48 28.44
N PRO A 244 0.68 -14.72 28.96
CA PRO A 244 1.72 -15.70 28.65
C PRO A 244 1.82 -15.89 27.13
N THR A 245 3.05 -15.79 26.62
CA THR A 245 3.37 -16.09 25.22
C THR A 245 3.83 -17.54 25.12
N PHE A 246 3.75 -18.10 23.93
CA PHE A 246 4.26 -19.43 23.64
C PHE A 246 4.92 -19.48 22.27
N THR A 247 5.74 -20.50 22.06
CA THR A 247 6.27 -20.88 20.76
C THR A 247 5.90 -22.32 20.45
N VAL A 248 5.54 -22.59 19.19
CA VAL A 248 5.25 -23.94 18.70
C VAL A 248 6.29 -24.32 17.65
N GLU A 249 7.04 -25.37 17.93
CA GLU A 249 8.00 -25.97 17.00
C GLU A 249 7.36 -27.10 16.20
N ASN A 250 7.99 -27.47 15.08
CA ASN A 250 7.54 -28.52 14.15
C ASN A 250 6.14 -28.28 13.55
N VAL A 251 5.77 -27.00 13.38
CA VAL A 251 4.52 -26.64 12.71
C VAL A 251 4.68 -26.89 11.20
N PRO A 252 3.76 -27.65 10.56
CA PRO A 252 3.86 -27.95 9.13
C PRO A 252 3.85 -26.66 8.30
N ASP A 253 4.73 -26.58 7.29
CA ASP A 253 4.86 -25.46 6.34
C ASP A 253 5.33 -24.11 6.91
N ALA A 254 5.53 -24.01 8.23
CA ALA A 254 6.17 -22.85 8.85
C ALA A 254 7.70 -22.91 8.67
N VAL A 255 8.34 -21.77 8.37
CA VAL A 255 9.81 -21.70 8.22
C VAL A 255 10.53 -21.44 9.54
N ASN A 256 9.82 -20.89 10.52
CA ASN A 256 10.31 -20.62 11.88
C ASN A 256 9.28 -21.10 12.91
N PRO A 257 9.67 -21.30 14.18
CA PRO A 257 8.72 -21.61 15.25
C PRO A 257 7.60 -20.55 15.32
N VAL A 258 6.35 -21.02 15.33
CA VAL A 258 5.18 -20.14 15.39
C VAL A 258 5.12 -19.53 16.78
N LYS A 259 5.02 -18.20 16.85
CA LYS A 259 4.81 -17.50 18.11
C LYS A 259 3.33 -17.30 18.31
N GLY A 260 2.89 -17.27 19.57
CA GLY A 260 1.53 -16.87 19.84
C GLY A 260 1.28 -16.48 21.27
N ARG A 261 0.06 -16.04 21.50
CA ARG A 261 -0.44 -15.57 22.79
C ARG A 261 -1.96 -15.67 22.84
N LEU A 262 -2.50 -15.72 24.06
CA LEU A 262 -3.93 -15.58 24.28
C LEU A 262 -4.33 -14.09 24.19
N ALA A 263 -5.41 -13.80 23.47
CA ALA A 263 -5.94 -12.45 23.32
C ALA A 263 -7.47 -12.47 23.19
N PHE A 264 -8.09 -11.31 23.33
CA PHE A 264 -9.44 -11.06 22.85
C PHE A 264 -9.40 -10.36 21.50
N VAL A 265 -10.38 -10.64 20.64
CA VAL A 265 -10.66 -9.89 19.40
C VAL A 265 -12.12 -9.47 19.40
N GLN A 266 -12.40 -8.26 18.91
CA GLN A 266 -13.75 -7.75 18.81
C GLN A 266 -14.47 -8.41 17.63
N VAL A 267 -15.70 -8.89 17.86
CA VAL A 267 -16.54 -9.50 16.83
C VAL A 267 -17.95 -8.89 16.83
N PRO A 268 -18.54 -8.67 15.65
CA PRO A 268 -19.87 -8.07 15.55
C PRO A 268 -20.95 -9.06 16.06
N ASN A 269 -21.93 -8.56 16.80
CA ASN A 269 -23.08 -9.33 17.27
C ASN A 269 -24.35 -8.48 17.11
N GLY A 270 -24.94 -8.51 15.91
CA GLY A 270 -26.02 -7.59 15.55
C GLY A 270 -25.51 -6.15 15.51
N ASP A 271 -26.15 -5.26 16.29
CA ASP A 271 -25.75 -3.85 16.42
C ASP A 271 -24.69 -3.62 17.52
N GLU A 272 -24.26 -4.68 18.21
CA GLU A 272 -23.29 -4.62 19.31
C GLU A 272 -21.94 -5.24 18.95
N THR A 273 -20.91 -4.91 19.72
CA THR A 273 -19.58 -5.55 19.64
C THR A 273 -19.36 -6.44 20.86
N THR A 274 -18.93 -7.67 20.64
CA THR A 274 -18.58 -8.63 21.70
C THR A 274 -17.12 -9.04 21.59
N LEU A 275 -16.59 -9.69 22.64
CA LEU A 275 -15.21 -10.17 22.66
C LEU A 275 -15.18 -11.69 22.46
N SER A 276 -14.36 -12.13 21.51
CA SER A 276 -14.03 -13.54 21.30
C SER A 276 -12.64 -13.83 21.85
N LEU A 277 -12.51 -14.87 22.67
CA LEU A 277 -11.22 -15.33 23.18
C LEU A 277 -10.51 -16.13 22.08
N VAL A 278 -9.29 -15.73 21.73
CA VAL A 278 -8.54 -16.27 20.60
C VAL A 278 -7.09 -16.60 20.96
N TRP A 279 -6.54 -17.60 20.27
CA TRP A 279 -5.12 -17.75 20.07
C TRP A 279 -4.68 -16.86 18.91
N LYS A 280 -3.81 -15.90 19.21
CA LYS A 280 -3.19 -15.02 18.21
C LYS A 280 -1.84 -15.62 17.81
N PHE A 281 -1.71 -16.02 16.55
CA PHE A 281 -0.54 -16.68 15.98
C PHE A 281 0.23 -15.75 15.03
N GLU A 282 1.55 -15.75 15.14
CA GLU A 282 2.47 -15.23 14.13
C GLU A 282 3.09 -16.42 13.40
N VAL A 283 2.67 -16.64 12.15
CA VAL A 283 3.09 -17.76 11.32
C VAL A 283 3.90 -17.23 10.15
N GLU A 284 5.22 -17.41 10.23
CA GLU A 284 6.13 -17.14 9.11
C GLU A 284 6.21 -18.38 8.22
N MET A 285 5.82 -18.22 6.96
CA MET A 285 5.91 -19.23 5.91
C MET A 285 6.91 -18.77 4.85
N LYS A 286 7.14 -19.58 3.82
CA LYS A 286 8.10 -19.25 2.76
C LYS A 286 7.78 -17.93 2.04
N ASP A 287 6.50 -17.73 1.69
CA ASP A 287 6.04 -16.60 0.88
C ASP A 287 4.99 -15.72 1.62
N ASN A 288 4.53 -16.14 2.80
CA ASN A 288 3.53 -15.43 3.60
C ASN A 288 4.02 -15.20 5.02
N TRP A 289 3.53 -14.14 5.66
CA TRP A 289 3.71 -13.95 7.09
C TRP A 289 2.38 -13.54 7.70
N TYR A 290 1.71 -14.50 8.33
CA TYR A 290 0.37 -14.32 8.85
C TYR A 290 0.37 -13.94 10.32
N GLU A 291 -0.48 -12.97 10.65
CA GLU A 291 -1.00 -12.76 12.00
C GLU A 291 -2.47 -13.25 12.02
N ALA A 292 -2.71 -14.40 12.65
CA ALA A 292 -4.02 -15.06 12.65
C ALA A 292 -4.63 -15.11 14.06
N ALA A 293 -5.91 -14.74 14.17
CA ALA A 293 -6.71 -14.91 15.38
C ALA A 293 -7.65 -16.10 15.20
N VAL A 294 -7.45 -17.15 15.98
CA VAL A 294 -8.25 -18.39 15.92
C VAL A 294 -8.94 -18.57 17.27
N ALA A 295 -10.24 -18.87 17.28
CA ALA A 295 -11.00 -19.05 18.52
C ALA A 295 -10.32 -20.06 19.46
N ALA A 296 -10.16 -19.68 20.73
CA ALA A 296 -9.48 -20.49 21.73
C ALA A 296 -10.31 -21.70 22.16
N GLU A 297 -11.64 -21.63 22.01
CA GLU A 297 -12.58 -22.73 22.25
C GLU A 297 -12.94 -23.44 20.93
N ALA A 298 -13.30 -24.72 21.03
CA ALA A 298 -13.90 -25.45 19.92
C ALA A 298 -15.14 -24.70 19.41
N PRO A 299 -15.35 -24.58 18.09
CA PRO A 299 -14.69 -25.36 17.03
C PRO A 299 -13.40 -24.74 16.47
N HIS A 300 -12.76 -23.78 17.14
CA HIS A 300 -11.54 -23.10 16.68
C HIS A 300 -11.69 -22.33 15.36
N ARG A 301 -12.81 -21.61 15.19
CA ARG A 301 -13.04 -20.78 13.99
C ARG A 301 -11.95 -19.74 13.81
N ILE A 302 -11.56 -19.48 12.56
CA ILE A 302 -10.63 -18.39 12.23
C ILE A 302 -11.43 -17.09 12.30
N ILE A 303 -11.05 -16.17 13.18
CA ILE A 303 -11.77 -14.92 13.41
C ILE A 303 -11.23 -13.81 12.50
N SER A 304 -9.91 -13.73 12.33
CA SER A 304 -9.26 -12.77 11.44
C SER A 304 -7.88 -13.26 11.02
N VAL A 305 -7.42 -12.83 9.85
CA VAL A 305 -6.07 -13.07 9.34
C VAL A 305 -5.55 -11.81 8.67
N VAL A 306 -4.34 -11.40 9.04
CA VAL A 306 -3.58 -10.34 8.36
C VAL A 306 -2.35 -10.99 7.74
N ASP A 307 -2.19 -10.86 6.42
CA ASP A 307 -0.94 -11.21 5.73
C ASP A 307 -0.05 -9.97 5.65
N TRP A 308 1.11 -10.00 6.29
CA TRP A 308 2.05 -8.87 6.25
C TRP A 308 2.77 -8.76 4.90
N ALA A 309 2.71 -9.80 4.07
CA ALA A 309 3.23 -9.73 2.71
C ALA A 309 2.13 -9.25 1.75
N SER A 310 2.46 -8.21 0.98
CA SER A 310 1.60 -7.64 -0.05
C SER A 310 2.22 -7.88 -1.42
N ASP A 311 1.45 -8.47 -2.32
CA ASP A 311 1.86 -8.63 -3.71
C ASP A 311 1.63 -7.34 -4.49
N SER A 312 2.54 -7.03 -5.42
CA SER A 312 2.26 -6.03 -6.44
C SER A 312 1.35 -6.68 -7.49
N PRO A 313 0.14 -6.15 -7.74
CA PRO A 313 -0.75 -6.76 -8.72
C PRO A 313 -0.11 -6.69 -10.10
N VAL A 314 0.27 -7.84 -10.66
CA VAL A 314 0.65 -7.94 -12.07
C VAL A 314 -0.66 -7.82 -12.87
N PRO A 315 -0.88 -6.72 -13.62
CA PRO A 315 -1.98 -6.66 -14.56
C PRO A 315 -1.77 -7.66 -15.69
N VAL A 316 -2.88 -8.07 -16.30
CA VAL A 316 -2.87 -8.19 -17.74
C VAL A 316 -3.12 -6.81 -18.32
N ALA A 317 -2.05 -6.24 -18.86
CA ALA A 317 -2.16 -5.06 -19.70
C ALA A 317 -3.13 -5.41 -20.84
N PRO A 318 -4.21 -4.62 -21.08
CA PRO A 318 -4.91 -4.74 -22.34
C PRO A 318 -3.86 -4.60 -23.45
N ILE A 319 -3.81 -5.56 -24.37
CA ILE A 319 -2.87 -5.55 -25.49
C ILE A 319 -3.00 -4.17 -26.13
N PRO A 320 -1.96 -3.31 -26.08
CA PRO A 320 -2.06 -1.99 -26.67
C PRO A 320 -2.47 -2.18 -28.13
N PRO A 321 -3.43 -1.39 -28.65
CA PRO A 321 -3.86 -1.52 -30.03
C PRO A 321 -2.62 -1.54 -30.93
N LYS A 322 -2.55 -2.59 -31.75
CA LYS A 322 -1.43 -2.84 -32.66
C LYS A 322 -1.18 -1.58 -33.51
N GLU A 323 0.10 -1.19 -33.61
CA GLU A 323 0.63 -0.11 -34.46
C GLU A 323 0.65 1.33 -33.91
N GLN A 324 1.19 1.55 -32.70
CA GLN A 324 1.93 2.78 -32.46
C GLN A 324 3.41 2.47 -32.28
N GLU A 325 4.26 3.01 -33.15
CA GLU A 325 5.70 3.09 -32.87
C GLU A 325 5.85 3.92 -31.59
N GLY A 326 6.06 3.24 -30.47
CA GLY A 326 6.30 3.87 -29.17
C GLY A 326 7.55 4.75 -29.21
N ALA A 327 7.63 5.71 -28.29
CA ALA A 327 8.80 6.55 -28.17
C ALA A 327 10.05 5.76 -27.76
N THR A 328 11.23 6.33 -28.01
CA THR A 328 12.49 5.82 -27.46
C THR A 328 13.23 6.93 -26.73
N TYR A 329 13.79 6.60 -25.57
CA TYR A 329 14.43 7.57 -24.68
C TYR A 329 15.87 7.14 -24.42
N ASN A 330 16.84 8.02 -24.69
CA ASN A 330 18.20 7.83 -24.17
C ASN A 330 18.24 8.36 -22.74
N VAL A 331 18.21 7.48 -21.73
CA VAL A 331 18.04 7.85 -20.32
C VAL A 331 18.84 6.93 -19.40
N PHE A 332 19.08 7.35 -18.17
CA PHE A 332 19.40 6.43 -17.08
C PHE A 332 18.14 5.61 -16.80
N ALA A 333 18.24 4.31 -17.04
CA ALA A 333 17.10 3.39 -16.95
C ALA A 333 16.57 3.30 -15.51
N TRP A 334 15.33 2.83 -15.37
CA TRP A 334 14.71 2.62 -14.06
C TRP A 334 15.59 1.74 -13.17
N GLY A 335 15.77 2.14 -11.91
CA GLY A 335 16.67 1.47 -10.95
C GLY A 335 18.11 2.02 -10.94
N ILE A 336 18.53 2.81 -11.93
CA ILE A 336 19.77 3.58 -11.86
C ILE A 336 19.47 4.89 -11.11
N ASN A 337 20.00 5.03 -9.90
CA ASN A 337 19.72 6.20 -9.07
C ASN A 337 20.29 7.50 -9.66
N ASP A 338 21.53 7.47 -10.13
CA ASP A 338 22.26 8.66 -10.57
C ASP A 338 23.38 8.29 -11.56
N PRO A 339 23.97 9.28 -12.27
CA PRO A 339 25.00 9.02 -13.27
C PRO A 339 26.28 8.30 -12.77
N SER A 340 26.51 8.19 -11.46
CA SER A 340 27.69 7.52 -10.91
C SER A 340 27.54 6.01 -10.76
N VAL A 341 26.30 5.49 -10.78
CA VAL A 341 25.98 4.07 -10.54
C VAL A 341 25.48 3.33 -11.78
N GLY A 342 25.40 4.00 -12.93
CA GLY A 342 24.99 3.38 -14.19
C GLY A 342 25.17 4.29 -15.39
N GLU A 343 25.07 3.69 -16.58
CA GLU A 343 25.19 4.38 -17.87
C GLU A 343 23.81 4.61 -18.51
N ARG A 344 23.73 5.61 -19.39
CA ARG A 344 22.52 5.84 -20.18
C ARG A 344 22.34 4.75 -21.24
N SER A 345 21.10 4.43 -21.54
CA SER A 345 20.72 3.45 -22.57
C SER A 345 19.43 3.85 -23.26
N ILE A 346 19.22 3.32 -24.47
CA ILE A 346 17.98 3.52 -25.22
C ILE A 346 16.90 2.62 -24.62
N GLN A 347 15.95 3.24 -23.95
CA GLN A 347 14.75 2.59 -23.41
C GLN A 347 13.59 2.80 -24.38
N LYS A 348 12.84 1.73 -24.65
CA LYS A 348 11.55 1.85 -25.34
C LYS A 348 10.51 2.37 -24.36
N GLU A 349 9.54 3.12 -24.86
CA GLU A 349 8.37 3.50 -24.09
C GLU A 349 7.70 2.24 -23.50
N ASN A 350 7.68 2.19 -22.18
CA ASN A 350 7.19 1.06 -21.40
C ASN A 350 6.08 1.54 -20.48
N PHE A 351 5.08 2.19 -21.07
CA PHE A 351 3.92 2.65 -20.34
C PHE A 351 3.08 1.46 -19.88
N ASP A 352 2.53 1.58 -18.67
CA ASP A 352 1.55 0.61 -18.20
C ASP A 352 0.21 0.89 -18.88
N ALA A 353 -0.34 -0.05 -19.64
CA ALA A 353 -1.56 0.19 -20.41
C ALA A 353 -2.82 0.42 -19.55
N LEU A 354 -2.81 0.02 -18.26
CA LEU A 354 -3.90 0.32 -17.34
C LEU A 354 -3.77 1.75 -16.81
N ALA A 355 -2.58 2.13 -16.33
CA ALA A 355 -2.31 3.43 -15.75
C ALA A 355 -2.27 4.54 -16.81
N SER A 356 -1.70 4.24 -17.97
CA SER A 356 -1.48 5.13 -19.11
C SER A 356 -2.13 4.57 -20.40
N PRO A 357 -3.46 4.51 -20.51
CA PRO A 357 -4.16 3.91 -21.67
C PRO A 357 -3.85 4.53 -23.03
N LEU A 358 -3.38 5.78 -23.06
CA LEU A 358 -3.01 6.51 -24.29
C LEU A 358 -1.48 6.54 -24.52
N GLY A 359 -0.70 5.84 -23.69
CA GLY A 359 0.74 6.05 -23.59
C GLY A 359 1.10 7.38 -22.93
N TRP A 360 2.40 7.71 -22.90
CA TRP A 360 2.86 8.93 -22.23
C TRP A 360 2.75 10.16 -23.12
N HIS A 361 2.64 10.00 -24.45
CA HIS A 361 2.66 11.10 -25.43
C HIS A 361 1.29 11.39 -26.08
N ALA A 362 0.20 11.22 -25.34
CA ALA A 362 -1.12 11.57 -25.84
C ALA A 362 -2.10 11.94 -24.74
N LEU A 363 -3.09 12.75 -25.11
CA LEU A 363 -4.22 13.15 -24.26
C LEU A 363 -5.39 13.65 -25.13
N PRO A 364 -6.64 13.62 -24.65
CA PRO A 364 -7.77 14.17 -25.39
C PRO A 364 -7.62 15.67 -25.63
N TYR A 365 -7.96 16.13 -26.83
CA TYR A 365 -7.95 17.56 -27.15
C TYR A 365 -8.84 18.39 -26.21
N SER A 366 -9.93 17.81 -25.71
CA SER A 366 -10.83 18.45 -24.73
C SER A 366 -10.21 18.66 -23.36
N LYS A 367 -9.16 17.91 -23.04
CA LYS A 367 -8.44 17.94 -21.77
C LYS A 367 -7.07 18.59 -21.88
N ASP A 368 -6.57 18.77 -23.10
CA ASP A 368 -5.29 19.42 -23.35
C ASP A 368 -5.33 20.94 -23.06
N PRO A 369 -4.52 21.41 -22.09
CA PRO A 369 -4.41 22.82 -21.74
C PRO A 369 -4.02 23.73 -22.91
N GLN A 370 -3.23 23.24 -23.89
CA GLN A 370 -2.85 24.00 -25.08
C GLN A 370 -3.97 24.09 -26.12
N SER A 371 -4.97 23.23 -26.04
CA SER A 371 -6.05 23.11 -27.03
C SER A 371 -7.35 23.81 -26.62
N LYS A 372 -7.39 24.48 -25.45
CA LYS A 372 -8.60 25.11 -24.89
C LYS A 372 -9.35 26.05 -25.86
N ASN A 373 -8.64 26.68 -26.79
CA ASN A 373 -9.21 27.63 -27.77
C ASN A 373 -9.52 27.00 -29.15
N LEU A 374 -9.26 25.70 -29.34
CA LEU A 374 -9.54 25.03 -30.61
C LEU A 374 -11.04 24.68 -30.71
N ARG A 375 -11.68 25.09 -31.81
CA ARG A 375 -13.03 24.61 -32.16
C ARG A 375 -12.94 23.20 -32.73
N LEU A 376 -13.06 22.20 -31.86
CA LEU A 376 -13.02 20.79 -32.25
C LEU A 376 -14.40 20.35 -32.77
N LYS A 377 -14.42 19.67 -33.92
CA LYS A 377 -15.64 19.03 -34.44
C LYS A 377 -16.04 17.78 -33.64
N HIS A 378 -15.07 17.15 -32.97
CA HIS A 378 -15.25 15.93 -32.18
C HIS A 378 -14.55 16.10 -30.83
N ALA A 379 -15.32 16.13 -29.75
CA ALA A 379 -14.80 16.31 -28.39
C ALA A 379 -13.93 15.13 -27.91
N SER A 380 -14.09 13.94 -28.50
CA SER A 380 -13.34 12.73 -28.16
C SER A 380 -12.04 12.55 -28.95
N ALA A 381 -11.62 13.53 -29.75
CA ALA A 381 -10.39 13.42 -30.52
C ALA A 381 -9.16 13.37 -29.60
N ILE A 382 -8.24 12.44 -29.86
CA ILE A 382 -6.96 12.32 -29.15
C ILE A 382 -5.89 13.16 -29.85
N ARG A 383 -5.14 13.94 -29.09
CA ARG A 383 -3.94 14.65 -29.53
C ARG A 383 -2.72 13.78 -29.21
N ASN A 384 -2.05 13.32 -30.26
CA ASN A 384 -0.71 12.75 -30.13
C ASN A 384 0.32 13.88 -30.11
N THR A 385 1.27 13.84 -29.18
CA THR A 385 2.35 14.82 -29.04
C THR A 385 3.68 14.21 -29.46
N THR A 386 4.61 15.07 -29.90
CA THR A 386 5.99 14.71 -30.24
C THR A 386 7.00 15.23 -29.20
N THR A 387 6.47 15.82 -28.13
CA THR A 387 7.22 16.44 -27.03
C THR A 387 6.91 15.73 -25.71
N THR A 388 7.58 16.11 -24.63
CA THR A 388 7.33 15.65 -23.24
C THR A 388 6.03 16.23 -22.64
N TRP A 389 4.90 15.97 -23.30
CA TRP A 389 3.57 16.49 -22.98
C TRP A 389 2.52 15.38 -23.09
N GLY A 390 1.96 14.96 -21.95
CA GLY A 390 1.14 13.75 -21.85
C GLY A 390 -0.05 13.87 -20.91
N ASN A 391 -0.77 12.76 -20.73
CA ASN A 391 -1.87 12.68 -19.76
C ASN A 391 -1.39 12.79 -18.32
N ASN A 392 -0.21 12.27 -17.98
CA ASN A 392 0.26 12.18 -16.60
C ASN A 392 1.19 13.34 -16.23
N VAL A 393 2.02 13.80 -17.18
CA VAL A 393 3.12 14.75 -16.94
C VAL A 393 3.26 15.75 -18.08
N PHE A 394 3.54 17.01 -17.72
CA PHE A 394 4.03 18.07 -18.61
C PHE A 394 5.45 18.47 -18.17
N ALA A 395 6.48 18.01 -18.88
CA ALA A 395 7.87 18.35 -18.56
C ALA A 395 8.44 19.42 -19.51
N HIS A 396 9.17 20.38 -18.95
CA HIS A 396 9.76 21.51 -19.68
C HIS A 396 10.90 22.13 -18.87
N GLU A 397 11.71 23.00 -19.48
CA GLU A 397 12.65 23.84 -18.72
C GLU A 397 11.91 24.94 -17.94
N ASP A 398 12.47 25.39 -16.82
CA ASP A 398 12.00 26.63 -16.18
C ASP A 398 13.15 27.48 -15.62
N TRP A 399 14.08 27.88 -16.49
CA TRP A 399 15.24 28.67 -16.06
C TRP A 399 14.87 30.04 -15.45
N GLU A 400 13.70 30.57 -15.78
CA GLU A 400 13.20 31.82 -15.16
C GLU A 400 12.68 31.61 -13.72
N GLY A 401 12.37 30.36 -13.33
CA GLY A 401 11.79 30.01 -12.04
C GLY A 401 10.41 30.64 -11.83
N ARG A 402 9.57 30.64 -12.87
CA ARG A 402 8.28 31.35 -12.89
C ARG A 402 7.11 30.38 -13.09
N ASN A 403 5.90 30.91 -13.07
CA ASN A 403 4.68 30.10 -13.20
C ASN A 403 4.32 29.70 -14.63
N ASN A 404 5.12 30.08 -15.64
CA ASN A 404 4.81 29.75 -17.02
C ASN A 404 5.28 28.32 -17.31
N TRP A 405 4.35 27.43 -17.62
CA TRP A 405 4.67 26.04 -17.98
C TRP A 405 4.09 25.66 -19.34
N LEU A 406 3.04 26.34 -19.79
CA LEU A 406 2.35 26.05 -21.05
C LEU A 406 3.26 26.26 -22.26
N SER A 407 4.01 27.36 -22.27
CA SER A 407 4.82 27.78 -23.42
C SER A 407 6.33 27.68 -23.19
N ASN A 408 6.78 27.23 -22.01
CA ASN A 408 8.20 27.00 -21.76
C ASN A 408 8.74 25.93 -22.70
N TYR A 409 10.05 25.98 -22.92
CA TYR A 409 10.70 25.13 -23.89
C TYR A 409 10.66 23.66 -23.45
N ARG A 410 10.42 22.78 -24.43
CA ARG A 410 10.51 21.33 -24.28
C ARG A 410 11.03 20.73 -25.58
N PRO A 411 11.80 19.63 -25.52
CA PRO A 411 12.31 18.99 -26.72
C PRO A 411 11.16 18.44 -27.58
N ASP A 412 11.27 18.64 -28.89
CA ASP A 412 10.43 18.00 -29.90
C ASP A 412 11.26 16.93 -30.61
N ALA A 413 10.86 15.67 -30.45
CA ALA A 413 11.53 14.51 -31.02
C ALA A 413 10.97 14.12 -32.39
N GLY A 414 10.10 14.96 -32.97
CA GLY A 414 9.46 14.73 -34.26
C GLY A 414 8.47 13.57 -34.23
N SER A 415 7.93 13.23 -35.41
CA SER A 415 6.90 12.18 -35.53
C SER A 415 7.39 10.79 -35.11
N SER A 416 8.71 10.54 -35.17
CA SER A 416 9.32 9.28 -34.74
C SER A 416 9.54 9.16 -33.23
N LYS A 417 9.33 10.25 -32.46
CA LYS A 417 9.47 10.27 -30.98
C LYS A 417 10.79 9.67 -30.48
N VAL A 418 11.89 10.00 -31.16
CA VAL A 418 13.25 9.57 -30.78
C VAL A 418 13.90 10.62 -29.90
N PHE A 419 13.77 10.48 -28.58
CA PHE A 419 14.37 11.35 -27.58
C PHE A 419 15.81 10.92 -27.27
N ASP A 420 16.68 10.98 -28.27
CA ASP A 420 18.11 10.69 -28.16
C ASP A 420 18.94 11.99 -28.14
N TYR A 421 19.09 12.54 -26.93
CA TYR A 421 19.87 13.77 -26.72
C TYR A 421 21.19 13.49 -26.02
N ALA A 422 22.22 14.21 -26.41
CA ALA A 422 23.55 14.08 -25.83
C ALA A 422 23.59 14.58 -24.38
N TYR A 423 24.19 13.79 -23.49
CA TYR A 423 24.56 14.18 -22.13
C TYR A 423 26.06 13.95 -21.98
N LYS A 424 26.84 15.02 -22.03
CA LYS A 424 28.30 15.01 -21.99
C LYS A 424 28.81 16.19 -21.15
N PRO A 425 28.53 16.20 -19.84
CA PRO A 425 28.95 17.29 -18.97
C PRO A 425 30.49 17.40 -18.99
N LYS A 426 30.99 18.63 -19.07
CA LYS A 426 32.43 18.92 -19.03
C LYS A 426 32.80 19.58 -17.72
N GLU A 427 34.01 19.33 -17.24
CA GLU A 427 34.58 20.14 -16.17
C GLU A 427 34.70 21.60 -16.62
N THR A 428 34.18 22.50 -15.80
CA THR A 428 34.18 23.93 -16.04
C THR A 428 34.66 24.70 -14.83
N THR A 429 34.99 25.98 -15.04
CA THR A 429 35.09 26.94 -13.94
C THR A 429 33.69 27.23 -13.37
N THR A 430 33.63 27.83 -12.17
CA THR A 430 32.36 28.19 -11.52
C THR A 430 31.53 29.15 -12.38
N ASP A 431 32.18 30.05 -13.14
CA ASP A 431 31.50 31.07 -13.95
C ASP A 431 30.78 30.46 -15.17
N ASP A 432 31.30 29.36 -15.72
CA ASP A 432 30.74 28.70 -16.91
C ASP A 432 29.82 27.52 -16.55
N ALA A 433 29.69 27.16 -15.27
CA ALA A 433 29.04 25.93 -14.83
C ALA A 433 27.53 25.91 -15.11
N LEU A 434 26.85 27.06 -15.01
CA LEU A 434 25.42 27.17 -15.36
C LEU A 434 25.20 26.99 -16.86
N GLU A 435 26.00 27.68 -17.69
CA GLU A 435 25.91 27.55 -19.15
C GLU A 435 26.19 26.12 -19.59
N GLU A 436 27.17 25.46 -18.97
CA GLU A 436 27.43 24.03 -19.21
C GLU A 436 26.22 23.16 -18.87
N ALA A 437 25.56 23.41 -17.73
CA ALA A 437 24.39 22.65 -17.33
C ALA A 437 23.21 22.78 -18.32
N GLN A 438 23.03 23.98 -18.88
CA GLN A 438 21.98 24.25 -19.85
C GLN A 438 22.19 23.54 -21.20
N LYS A 439 23.43 23.14 -21.55
CA LYS A 439 23.73 22.46 -22.83
C LYS A 439 23.06 21.11 -22.99
N TYR A 440 22.68 20.45 -21.88
CA TYR A 440 22.06 19.13 -21.90
C TYR A 440 20.59 19.14 -21.43
N ILE A 441 19.92 20.30 -21.44
CA ILE A 441 18.53 20.47 -21.02
C ILE A 441 17.55 19.50 -21.72
N ASN A 442 17.77 19.18 -23.01
CA ASN A 442 16.92 18.22 -23.71
C ASN A 442 17.00 16.81 -23.11
N ALA A 443 18.20 16.38 -22.71
CA ALA A 443 18.40 15.10 -22.03
C ALA A 443 17.78 15.13 -20.63
N THR A 444 17.91 16.26 -19.92
CA THR A 444 17.33 16.49 -18.60
C THR A 444 15.80 16.41 -18.62
N ILE A 445 15.12 17.19 -19.47
CA ILE A 445 13.65 17.18 -19.59
C ILE A 445 13.15 15.78 -19.99
N THR A 446 13.88 15.09 -20.87
CA THR A 446 13.57 13.71 -21.26
C THR A 446 13.66 12.75 -20.08
N GLN A 447 14.72 12.83 -19.28
CA GLN A 447 14.90 12.01 -18.08
C GLN A 447 13.78 12.26 -17.06
N LEU A 448 13.49 13.53 -16.76
CA LEU A 448 12.45 13.92 -15.81
C LEU A 448 11.08 13.37 -16.25
N PHE A 449 10.74 13.53 -17.53
CA PHE A 449 9.51 13.01 -18.10
C PHE A 449 9.43 11.48 -18.02
N TYR A 450 10.50 10.77 -18.38
CA TYR A 450 10.59 9.32 -18.33
C TYR A 450 10.42 8.78 -16.90
N THR A 451 11.18 9.30 -15.95
CA THR A 451 11.12 8.87 -14.54
C THR A 451 9.75 9.18 -13.94
N SER A 452 9.19 10.37 -14.21
CA SER A 452 7.90 10.78 -13.63
C SER A 452 6.73 9.93 -14.13
N ASN A 453 6.72 9.56 -15.42
CA ASN A 453 5.68 8.67 -15.94
C ASN A 453 5.79 7.24 -15.39
N LEU A 454 7.01 6.72 -15.22
CA LEU A 454 7.20 5.42 -14.58
C LEU A 454 6.77 5.42 -13.12
N VAL A 455 7.04 6.49 -12.37
CA VAL A 455 6.55 6.65 -10.99
C VAL A 455 5.02 6.67 -10.96
N HIS A 456 4.39 7.42 -11.86
CA HIS A 456 2.93 7.41 -12.00
C HIS A 456 2.39 5.99 -12.22
N ASP A 457 2.93 5.29 -13.22
CA ASP A 457 2.48 3.93 -13.59
C ASP A 457 2.71 2.93 -12.44
N LEU A 458 3.83 3.08 -11.71
CA LEU A 458 4.13 2.30 -10.52
C LEU A 458 3.15 2.58 -9.39
N TYR A 459 2.89 3.84 -9.04
CA TYR A 459 1.95 4.18 -7.97
C TYR A 459 0.53 3.71 -8.30
N TYR A 460 0.13 3.79 -9.57
CA TYR A 460 -1.15 3.26 -10.03
C TYR A 460 -1.31 1.76 -9.71
N ARG A 461 -0.25 0.97 -9.92
CA ARG A 461 -0.20 -0.46 -9.56
C ARG A 461 -0.40 -0.71 -8.07
N TYR A 462 0.06 0.21 -7.23
CA TYR A 462 -0.11 0.15 -5.78
C TYR A 462 -1.37 0.88 -5.28
N GLY A 463 -2.34 1.13 -6.16
CA GLY A 463 -3.66 1.63 -5.79
C GLY A 463 -3.81 3.15 -5.79
N PHE A 464 -2.77 3.92 -6.15
CA PHE A 464 -2.90 5.36 -6.39
C PHE A 464 -3.55 5.62 -7.76
N THR A 465 -4.84 5.33 -7.80
CA THR A 465 -5.73 5.44 -8.96
C THR A 465 -6.44 6.79 -8.98
N GLU A 466 -7.30 6.98 -9.98
CA GLU A 466 -8.07 8.20 -10.18
C GLU A 466 -8.92 8.54 -8.94
N VAL A 467 -9.64 7.56 -8.37
CA VAL A 467 -10.45 7.77 -7.14
C VAL A 467 -9.58 8.06 -5.91
N ALA A 468 -8.36 7.54 -5.89
CA ALA A 468 -7.38 7.81 -4.82
C ALA A 468 -6.67 9.16 -4.99
N GLY A 469 -7.03 9.96 -5.99
CA GLY A 469 -6.48 11.29 -6.22
C GLY A 469 -5.11 11.27 -6.86
N ASN A 470 -4.88 10.41 -7.85
CA ASN A 470 -3.68 10.44 -8.68
C ASN A 470 -3.60 11.73 -9.54
N PHE A 471 -2.51 11.89 -10.28
CA PHE A 471 -2.28 13.08 -11.12
C PHE A 471 -2.49 12.74 -12.59
N GLN A 472 -3.67 13.05 -13.14
CA GLN A 472 -4.00 12.79 -14.54
C GLN A 472 -4.83 13.92 -15.17
N GLN A 473 -4.49 14.28 -16.41
CA GLN A 473 -5.24 15.28 -17.15
C GLN A 473 -6.64 14.77 -17.55
N TYR A 474 -6.77 13.47 -17.77
CA TYR A 474 -8.01 12.78 -18.10
C TYR A 474 -8.08 11.42 -17.38
N ASN A 475 -9.20 11.20 -16.68
CA ASN A 475 -9.40 10.03 -15.80
C ASN A 475 -10.17 8.88 -16.47
N PHE A 476 -10.41 8.95 -17.79
CA PHE A 476 -11.09 7.89 -18.54
C PHE A 476 -12.50 7.51 -18.03
N GLY A 477 -13.13 8.38 -17.23
CA GLY A 477 -14.40 8.10 -16.57
C GLY A 477 -14.30 7.14 -15.37
N ARG A 478 -13.11 6.90 -14.83
CA ARG A 478 -12.84 5.97 -13.71
C ARG A 478 -13.05 6.59 -12.32
N GLY A 479 -13.40 7.88 -12.24
CA GLY A 479 -13.63 8.61 -10.98
C GLY A 479 -12.55 9.64 -10.70
N GLY A 480 -12.50 10.13 -9.46
CA GLY A 480 -11.59 11.22 -9.06
C GLY A 480 -11.94 12.58 -9.67
N GLN A 481 -11.13 13.59 -9.36
CA GLN A 481 -11.09 14.83 -10.10
C GLN A 481 -9.97 14.77 -11.14
N GLU A 482 -10.20 15.37 -12.30
CA GLU A 482 -9.27 15.35 -13.43
C GLU A 482 -8.70 16.76 -13.68
N ASN A 483 -7.82 16.88 -14.68
CA ASN A 483 -7.10 18.09 -15.07
C ASN A 483 -5.90 18.43 -14.19
N ASP A 484 -5.26 17.42 -13.62
CA ASP A 484 -4.23 17.62 -12.61
C ASP A 484 -2.93 16.87 -12.83
N ALA A 485 -2.60 16.58 -14.10
CA ALA A 485 -1.28 16.09 -14.48
C ALA A 485 -0.13 16.87 -13.81
N VAL A 486 0.97 16.18 -13.51
CA VAL A 486 2.14 16.80 -12.88
C VAL A 486 2.79 17.80 -13.86
N ILE A 487 2.98 19.03 -13.41
CA ILE A 487 3.87 20.00 -14.07
C ILE A 487 5.28 19.76 -13.54
N ALA A 488 6.20 19.38 -14.41
CA ALA A 488 7.56 18.99 -14.04
C ALA A 488 8.58 19.98 -14.62
N ASN A 489 9.11 20.85 -13.77
CA ASN A 489 10.06 21.89 -14.13
C ASN A 489 11.49 21.35 -14.00
N ALA A 490 12.17 21.18 -15.14
CA ALA A 490 13.58 20.80 -15.18
C ALA A 490 14.49 22.03 -15.06
N GLN A 491 15.58 21.89 -14.30
CA GLN A 491 16.55 22.96 -14.04
C GLN A 491 15.87 24.30 -13.63
N ASP A 492 14.88 24.22 -12.75
CA ASP A 492 14.08 25.37 -12.32
C ASP A 492 14.98 26.44 -11.66
N GLY A 493 14.94 27.66 -12.19
CA GLY A 493 15.82 28.75 -11.79
C GLY A 493 15.42 29.46 -10.48
N SER A 494 14.36 29.01 -9.80
CA SER A 494 13.92 29.59 -8.53
C SER A 494 14.79 29.18 -7.33
N GLY A 495 15.71 28.22 -7.50
CA GLY A 495 16.61 27.77 -6.44
C GLY A 495 17.81 26.94 -6.93
N TYR A 496 18.66 26.55 -5.98
CA TYR A 496 19.75 25.59 -6.16
C TYR A 496 19.81 24.65 -4.95
N ASN A 497 20.44 23.49 -5.12
CA ASN A 497 20.75 22.52 -4.06
C ASN A 497 19.53 22.02 -3.28
N ASN A 498 18.40 21.86 -3.98
CA ASN A 498 17.17 21.35 -3.41
C ASN A 498 16.27 20.83 -4.53
N ALA A 499 15.07 20.40 -4.19
CA ALA A 499 13.92 20.29 -5.07
C ALA A 499 12.66 20.57 -4.24
N ASN A 500 11.48 20.54 -4.85
CA ASN A 500 10.21 20.51 -4.09
C ASN A 500 9.05 20.08 -4.98
N PHE A 501 8.01 19.56 -4.34
CA PHE A 501 6.73 19.28 -4.95
C PHE A 501 5.60 20.05 -4.24
N MET A 502 4.80 20.78 -5.01
CA MET A 502 3.58 21.41 -4.54
C MET A 502 2.38 20.53 -4.85
N THR A 503 1.70 20.04 -3.80
CA THR A 503 0.54 19.14 -3.91
C THR A 503 -0.76 19.85 -3.53
N PRO A 504 -1.46 20.49 -4.47
CA PRO A 504 -2.82 20.96 -4.20
C PRO A 504 -3.82 19.78 -4.16
N PRO A 505 -5.04 20.00 -3.65
CA PRO A 505 -6.11 19.01 -3.67
C PRO A 505 -6.41 18.48 -5.08
N ASP A 506 -7.07 17.32 -5.13
CA ASP A 506 -7.49 16.64 -6.35
C ASP A 506 -8.15 17.55 -7.38
N GLY A 507 -7.78 17.39 -8.65
CA GLY A 507 -8.25 18.24 -9.76
C GLY A 507 -7.45 19.54 -9.98
N GLN A 508 -6.35 19.73 -9.26
CA GLN A 508 -5.37 20.80 -9.51
C GLN A 508 -3.98 20.23 -9.74
N ASN A 509 -3.29 20.70 -10.78
CA ASN A 509 -1.96 20.20 -11.15
C ASN A 509 -0.97 20.27 -9.99
N GLY A 510 -0.40 19.11 -9.63
CA GLY A 510 0.82 19.04 -8.83
C GLY A 510 1.99 19.68 -9.58
N ARG A 511 2.96 20.24 -8.85
CA ARG A 511 4.11 20.90 -9.47
C ARG A 511 5.43 20.48 -8.84
N CYS A 512 6.20 19.73 -9.60
CA CYS A 512 7.53 19.26 -9.26
C CYS A 512 8.56 20.26 -9.80
N ARG A 513 9.39 20.84 -8.93
CA ARG A 513 10.49 21.74 -9.31
C ARG A 513 11.82 21.10 -8.95
N MET A 514 12.60 20.77 -9.98
CA MET A 514 13.92 20.17 -9.84
C MET A 514 14.99 21.25 -10.04
N TYR A 515 16.01 21.27 -9.18
CA TYR A 515 17.06 22.30 -9.25
C TYR A 515 18.43 21.73 -9.60
N LEU A 516 19.29 22.63 -10.07
CA LEU A 516 20.71 22.39 -10.19
C LEU A 516 21.39 22.44 -8.81
N TRP A 517 22.42 21.63 -8.64
CA TRP A 517 23.29 21.60 -7.48
C TRP A 517 24.62 22.27 -7.80
N ASN A 518 24.87 23.44 -7.22
CA ASN A 518 26.07 24.25 -7.45
C ASN A 518 27.19 24.02 -6.42
N THR A 519 27.09 22.94 -5.62
CA THR A 519 28.14 22.49 -4.68
C THR A 519 29.25 21.69 -5.36
N ALA A 520 29.14 21.43 -6.66
CA ALA A 520 30.13 20.74 -7.49
C ALA A 520 30.35 21.50 -8.80
N ASN A 521 31.51 21.28 -9.44
CA ASN A 521 31.85 21.82 -10.76
C ASN A 521 32.16 20.65 -11.74
N PRO A 522 31.43 20.53 -12.87
CA PRO A 522 30.29 21.36 -13.25
C PRO A 522 29.10 21.14 -12.29
N TYR A 523 28.08 22.01 -12.38
CA TYR A 523 26.86 21.84 -11.59
C TYR A 523 26.25 20.46 -11.86
N ARG A 524 25.77 19.81 -10.81
CA ARG A 524 25.06 18.53 -10.93
C ARG A 524 23.58 18.80 -11.11
N ASP A 525 22.93 18.00 -11.95
CA ASP A 525 21.54 18.19 -12.30
C ASP A 525 20.65 17.24 -11.49
N GLY A 526 19.82 17.78 -10.58
CA GLY A 526 18.98 16.97 -9.69
C GLY A 526 17.92 16.16 -10.44
N ASP A 527 17.53 16.62 -11.63
CA ASP A 527 16.66 15.90 -12.56
C ASP A 527 17.21 14.55 -13.04
N LEU A 528 18.55 14.37 -12.99
CA LEU A 528 19.22 13.13 -13.37
C LEU A 528 19.46 12.18 -12.19
N GLU A 529 19.04 12.58 -10.99
CA GLU A 529 19.04 11.74 -9.80
C GLU A 529 17.63 11.24 -9.51
N ALA A 530 17.34 9.99 -9.91
CA ALA A 530 16.03 9.37 -9.79
C ALA A 530 15.51 9.39 -8.35
N GLY A 531 16.38 9.24 -7.35
CA GLY A 531 16.02 9.32 -5.94
C GLY A 531 15.37 10.66 -5.56
N ILE A 532 15.88 11.79 -6.07
CA ILE A 532 15.29 13.12 -5.80
C ILE A 532 13.94 13.22 -6.51
N VAL A 533 13.86 12.84 -7.79
CA VAL A 533 12.58 12.88 -8.54
C VAL A 533 11.50 12.03 -7.87
N ILE A 534 11.84 10.81 -7.45
CA ILE A 534 10.92 9.91 -6.74
C ILE A 534 10.52 10.49 -5.38
N HIS A 535 11.45 11.09 -4.64
CA HIS A 535 11.17 11.76 -3.38
C HIS A 535 10.12 12.85 -3.55
N GLU A 536 10.29 13.73 -4.54
CA GLU A 536 9.35 14.81 -4.82
C GLU A 536 7.97 14.30 -5.23
N LEU A 537 7.92 13.29 -6.11
CA LEU A 537 6.65 12.67 -6.51
C LEU A 537 5.98 11.93 -5.34
N SER A 538 6.76 11.44 -4.37
CA SER A 538 6.25 10.81 -3.15
C SER A 538 5.56 11.81 -2.22
N HIS A 539 5.98 13.09 -2.20
CA HIS A 539 5.21 14.16 -1.52
C HIS A 539 3.83 14.34 -2.16
N GLY A 540 3.73 14.20 -3.48
CA GLY A 540 2.46 14.15 -4.22
C GLY A 540 1.55 13.02 -3.73
N LEU A 541 2.09 11.80 -3.71
CA LEU A 541 1.40 10.59 -3.26
C LEU A 541 0.90 10.71 -1.81
N SER A 542 1.80 10.98 -0.86
CA SER A 542 1.48 10.97 0.57
C SER A 542 0.47 12.06 0.93
N THR A 543 0.60 13.25 0.33
CA THR A 543 -0.29 14.39 0.59
C THR A 543 -1.68 14.20 -0.01
N ARG A 544 -1.82 13.53 -1.17
CA ARG A 544 -3.14 13.19 -1.74
C ARG A 544 -3.85 12.09 -0.95
N LEU A 545 -3.11 11.10 -0.46
CA LEU A 545 -3.69 9.98 0.28
C LEU A 545 -4.06 10.36 1.72
N THR A 546 -3.20 11.09 2.43
CA THR A 546 -3.41 11.39 3.86
C THR A 546 -4.55 12.38 4.04
N GLY A 547 -5.62 11.96 4.74
CA GLY A 547 -6.83 12.77 4.92
C GLY A 547 -7.75 12.83 3.70
N GLY A 548 -7.42 12.06 2.66
CA GLY A 548 -8.19 11.90 1.44
C GLY A 548 -7.90 12.96 0.35
N PRO A 549 -8.24 12.67 -0.93
CA PRO A 549 -7.79 13.45 -2.10
C PRO A 549 -8.15 14.95 -2.08
N ALA A 550 -9.24 15.30 -1.40
CA ALA A 550 -9.74 16.68 -1.33
C ALA A 550 -9.01 17.56 -0.29
N ASN A 551 -8.14 16.99 0.56
CA ASN A 551 -7.52 17.71 1.67
C ASN A 551 -5.99 17.54 1.71
N SER A 552 -5.28 18.49 1.13
CA SER A 552 -3.81 18.51 1.13
C SER A 552 -3.19 19.15 2.39
N GLY A 553 -3.98 19.45 3.43
CA GLY A 553 -3.51 20.08 4.66
C GLY A 553 -2.96 19.12 5.72
N CYS A 554 -2.98 17.81 5.46
CA CYS A 554 -2.77 16.79 6.48
C CYS A 554 -1.30 16.50 6.85
N LEU A 555 -0.35 16.88 5.99
CA LEU A 555 1.09 16.71 6.21
C LEU A 555 1.83 18.06 6.21
N GLY A 556 1.15 19.13 6.63
CA GLY A 556 1.66 20.50 6.43
C GLY A 556 2.69 20.99 7.45
N TRP A 557 2.78 20.37 8.61
CA TRP A 557 3.67 20.79 9.70
C TRP A 557 3.86 19.68 10.72
N GLY A 558 4.87 19.85 11.57
CA GLY A 558 5.05 18.99 12.72
C GLY A 558 5.66 17.66 12.32
N GLU A 559 5.16 16.57 12.92
CA GLU A 559 5.73 15.23 12.72
C GLU A 559 5.24 14.65 11.39
N ALA A 560 4.05 15.07 10.99
CA ALA A 560 3.37 14.57 9.81
C ALA A 560 4.06 15.02 8.51
N GLY A 561 4.63 16.23 8.47
CA GLY A 561 5.33 16.79 7.30
C GLY A 561 6.82 16.58 7.38
#